data_AF-A0A850RSK9-F1
#
_entry.id   AF-A0A850RSK9-F1
#
_cell.length_a   1.000
_cell.length_b   1.000
_cell.length_c   1.000
_cell.angle_alpha   90.00
_cell.angle_beta   90.00
_cell.angle_gamma   90.00
#
_symmetry.space_group_name_H-M   'P 1'
#
loop_
_entity.id
_entity.type
_entity.pdbx_description
1 polymer ?
#
loop_
_entity_poly.entity_id
_entity_poly.type
_entity_poly.pdbx_seq_one_letter_code
_entity_poly.pdbx_strand_id
1 'polypeptide(L)'
;MDKKDFFKWQPLPANYYHLQIFEEDLTYTCRQHHSDIIRAPKKKKNKCKQESSCKSDKDKSVAKRGDITLFSGKSRLRLAHQLRNSKYKFKQFITLTYPRKFPMDGREVKKHLNTFLTLLRQEFENINYCWVLEAQPGRGAPHFHILIDENLPTIEKENTDGETIHHSAKWSNHWSRITGNLDNMYHLHFYGLDVRPLEQYAPQQFAAYMTKYMTKNFYKNKHPDKAAEFEDKSLQKIFGPEYKNVGRFWGTSRNFIKPLFEGLYAASELKEFLGECFKRANQERSNRKLKPWDYSLDKGCSIWGGGKIYAEQLEGKYITKLKQSRFQDKERPDKLREPKNQIWKVHKKRASSHSNHLYIDDSNSAEGIKCLQRYL
;
A
#
# COMPACT_ATOMS: atom_id res chain seq x y z
N MET A 1 29.13 35.88 3.80
CA MET A 1 29.13 34.44 4.15
C MET A 1 27.69 33.94 4.01
N ASP A 2 27.26 33.76 2.77
CA ASP A 2 27.27 32.51 2.01
C ASP A 2 26.19 31.51 2.44
N LYS A 3 25.06 31.67 1.76
CA LYS A 3 23.99 30.69 1.62
C LYS A 3 24.65 29.37 1.22
N LYS A 4 24.56 28.36 2.09
CA LYS A 4 24.92 26.99 1.73
C LYS A 4 24.07 26.61 0.51
N ASP A 5 24.68 26.61 -0.67
CA ASP A 5 24.14 26.00 -1.87
C ASP A 5 24.06 24.49 -1.61
N PHE A 6 22.95 24.08 -0.99
CA PHE A 6 22.57 22.69 -0.91
C PHE A 6 22.43 22.21 -2.35
N PHE A 7 23.36 21.34 -2.75
CA PHE A 7 23.32 20.59 -4.01
C PHE A 7 21.94 19.91 -4.10
N LYS A 8 21.00 20.55 -4.80
CA LYS A 8 19.68 19.98 -5.05
C LYS A 8 19.88 18.81 -5.99
N TRP A 9 19.91 17.61 -5.43
CA TRP A 9 19.93 16.38 -6.21
C TRP A 9 18.75 16.37 -7.16
N GLN A 10 19.03 16.50 -8.46
CA GLN A 10 18.06 16.37 -9.53
C GLN A 10 18.06 14.89 -9.95
N PRO A 11 16.92 14.18 -9.88
CA PRO A 11 16.86 12.80 -10.36
C PRO A 11 17.22 12.75 -11.85
N LEU A 12 18.06 11.80 -12.24
CA LEU A 12 18.30 11.52 -13.66
C LEU A 12 16.96 11.14 -14.32
N PRO A 13 16.70 11.62 -15.55
CA PRO A 13 15.47 11.31 -16.26
C PRO A 13 15.30 9.81 -16.43
N ALA A 14 14.07 9.33 -16.33
CA ALA A 14 13.76 7.94 -16.57
C ALA A 14 14.08 7.57 -18.02
N ASN A 15 14.72 6.42 -18.25
CA ASN A 15 14.93 5.89 -19.61
C ASN A 15 13.78 4.98 -20.02
N TYR A 16 13.17 4.31 -19.04
CA TYR A 16 12.10 3.35 -19.25
C TYR A 16 10.96 3.53 -18.27
N TYR A 17 9.77 3.19 -18.75
CA TYR A 17 8.55 3.12 -17.96
C TYR A 17 7.93 1.74 -18.06
N HIS A 18 7.66 1.13 -16.91
CA HIS A 18 6.74 0.00 -16.83
C HIS A 18 5.34 0.55 -16.58
N LEU A 19 4.47 0.44 -17.58
CA LEU A 19 3.09 0.93 -17.60
C LEU A 19 2.13 -0.23 -17.33
N GLN A 20 1.15 0.00 -16.46
CA GLN A 20 0.03 -0.91 -16.20
C GLN A 20 -1.26 -0.11 -16.18
N ILE A 21 -2.19 -0.46 -17.05
CA ILE A 21 -3.53 0.12 -17.15
C ILE A 21 -4.51 -0.92 -16.60
N PHE A 22 -5.26 -0.54 -15.58
CA PHE A 22 -6.33 -1.31 -14.98
C PHE A 22 -7.67 -0.70 -15.38
N GLU A 23 -8.77 -1.31 -14.94
CA GLU A 23 -10.12 -0.80 -15.18
C GLU A 23 -10.31 0.61 -14.58
N GLU A 24 -9.96 0.78 -13.31
CA GLU A 24 -10.14 2.06 -12.61
C GLU A 24 -8.89 2.93 -12.68
N ASP A 25 -7.70 2.37 -12.43
CA ASP A 25 -6.47 3.14 -12.28
C ASP A 25 -5.46 2.88 -13.39
N LEU A 26 -4.54 3.84 -13.59
CA LEU A 26 -3.34 3.66 -14.41
C LEU A 26 -2.12 3.83 -13.50
N THR A 27 -1.13 2.96 -13.63
CA THR A 27 0.12 3.09 -12.88
C THR A 27 1.31 3.00 -13.81
N TYR A 28 2.36 3.77 -13.50
CA TYR A 28 3.64 3.63 -14.18
C TYR A 28 4.79 3.75 -13.20
N THR A 29 5.87 3.02 -13.45
CA THR A 29 7.10 3.08 -12.66
C THR A 29 8.29 3.41 -13.53
N CYS A 30 9.11 4.36 -13.07
CA CYS A 30 10.32 4.80 -13.74
C CYS A 30 11.48 3.85 -13.43
N ARG A 31 12.30 3.60 -14.45
CA ARG A 31 13.53 2.79 -14.35
C ARG A 31 14.65 3.47 -15.14
N GLN A 32 15.85 3.42 -14.57
CA GLN A 32 17.05 3.95 -15.22
C GLN A 32 17.62 2.93 -16.21
N HIS A 33 17.64 1.65 -15.83
CA HIS A 33 18.19 0.59 -16.66
C HIS A 33 17.12 -0.45 -17.00
N HIS A 34 17.16 -0.93 -18.24
CA HIS A 34 16.32 -2.05 -18.71
C HIS A 34 16.53 -3.32 -17.85
N SER A 35 17.77 -3.54 -17.39
CA SER A 35 18.14 -4.67 -16.54
C SER A 35 17.49 -4.66 -15.14
N ASP A 36 17.04 -3.50 -14.65
CA ASP A 36 16.29 -3.39 -13.39
C ASP A 36 14.89 -4.00 -13.50
N ILE A 37 14.42 -4.27 -14.72
CA ILE A 37 13.10 -4.80 -15.02
C ILE A 37 13.17 -6.30 -15.30
N ILE A 38 14.19 -6.75 -16.04
CA ILE A 38 14.38 -8.16 -16.43
C ILE A 38 14.87 -9.06 -15.30
N ARG A 39 15.23 -8.53 -14.12
CA ARG A 39 15.69 -9.39 -13.01
C ARG A 39 14.61 -10.42 -12.64
N ALA A 40 14.73 -11.60 -13.26
CA ALA A 40 14.06 -12.81 -12.84
C ALA A 40 14.32 -12.93 -11.33
N PRO A 41 13.31 -13.32 -10.53
CA PRO A 41 13.50 -13.51 -9.11
C PRO A 41 14.74 -14.37 -8.95
N LYS A 42 15.81 -13.82 -8.35
CA LYS A 42 17.08 -14.53 -8.21
C LYS A 42 16.73 -15.87 -7.59
N LYS A 43 16.86 -16.97 -8.35
CA LYS A 43 16.76 -18.32 -7.78
C LYS A 43 17.68 -18.29 -6.57
N LYS A 44 17.13 -18.52 -5.37
CA LYS A 44 17.96 -18.68 -4.17
C LYS A 44 18.93 -19.80 -4.52
N LYS A 45 20.18 -19.45 -4.85
CA LYS A 45 21.25 -20.43 -4.90
C LYS A 45 21.36 -20.93 -3.47
N ASN A 46 20.94 -22.17 -3.24
CA ASN A 46 21.35 -22.91 -2.06
C ASN A 46 22.89 -22.89 -2.13
N LYS A 47 23.52 -22.08 -1.27
CA LYS A 47 24.98 -22.05 -1.13
C LYS A 47 25.37 -23.40 -0.54
N CYS A 48 25.74 -24.33 -1.41
CA CYS A 48 26.60 -25.43 -1.01
C CYS A 48 27.95 -24.80 -0.65
N LYS A 49 28.42 -25.06 0.57
CA LYS A 49 29.75 -24.67 1.05
C LYS A 49 30.78 -25.38 0.17
N GLN A 50 31.50 -24.63 -0.65
CA GLN A 50 32.88 -24.98 -1.00
C GLN A 50 33.73 -23.73 -0.89
N GLU A 51 34.75 -23.87 -0.06
CA GLU A 51 35.79 -22.89 0.20
C GLU A 51 36.65 -22.74 -1.05
N SER A 52 36.80 -21.50 -1.53
CA SER A 52 38.04 -21.07 -2.15
C SER A 52 38.14 -19.55 -2.08
N SER A 53 39.28 -19.12 -1.53
CA SER A 53 39.67 -17.76 -1.26
C SER A 53 40.03 -17.01 -2.54
N CYS A 54 39.38 -15.87 -2.82
CA CYS A 54 40.08 -14.66 -3.27
C CYS A 54 39.15 -13.44 -3.42
N LYS A 55 39.63 -12.34 -2.81
CA LYS A 55 39.37 -10.91 -3.06
C LYS A 55 38.03 -10.30 -2.63
N SER A 56 38.19 -9.31 -1.75
CA SER A 56 37.20 -8.57 -0.99
C SER A 56 36.48 -7.51 -1.83
N ASP A 57 35.32 -7.87 -2.34
CA ASP A 57 34.29 -6.89 -2.66
C ASP A 57 33.50 -6.57 -1.38
N LYS A 58 33.41 -5.28 -1.04
CA LYS A 58 32.62 -4.78 0.09
C LYS A 58 31.17 -5.25 -0.07
N ASP A 59 30.83 -6.29 0.68
CA ASP A 59 29.52 -6.90 0.73
C ASP A 59 28.52 -5.83 1.19
N LYS A 60 27.79 -5.24 0.23
CA LYS A 60 26.67 -4.34 0.53
C LYS A 60 25.63 -5.18 1.26
N SER A 61 25.72 -5.21 2.59
CA SER A 61 24.76 -5.88 3.45
C SER A 61 23.36 -5.50 3.00
N VAL A 62 22.59 -6.48 2.51
CA VAL A 62 21.22 -6.27 2.07
C VAL A 62 20.49 -5.61 3.23
N ALA A 63 20.00 -4.38 3.02
CA ALA A 63 19.30 -3.63 4.05
C ALA A 63 18.19 -4.52 4.62
N LYS A 64 18.32 -4.90 5.90
CA LYS A 64 17.30 -5.70 6.57
C LYS A 64 16.00 -4.90 6.52
N ARG A 65 14.94 -5.51 5.99
CA ARG A 65 13.63 -4.90 5.96
C ARG A 65 13.22 -4.60 7.40
N GLY A 66 12.97 -3.32 7.70
CA GLY A 66 12.55 -2.91 9.04
C GLY A 66 11.22 -3.54 9.45
N ASP A 67 11.02 -3.63 10.76
CA ASP A 67 9.80 -4.16 11.35
C ASP A 67 8.57 -3.31 10.96
N ILE A 68 7.47 -3.99 10.63
CA ILE A 68 6.21 -3.33 10.30
C ILE A 68 5.43 -3.13 11.60
N THR A 69 5.43 -1.91 12.10
CA THR A 69 4.74 -1.53 13.34
C THR A 69 3.45 -0.75 13.09
N LEU A 70 3.31 -0.12 11.91
CA LEU A 70 2.23 0.84 11.63
C LEU A 70 1.60 0.65 10.25
N PHE A 71 0.31 0.97 10.14
CA PHE A 71 -0.38 1.01 8.86
C PHE A 71 -0.08 2.31 8.08
N SER A 72 1.11 2.38 7.50
CA SER A 72 1.59 3.59 6.80
C SER A 72 0.66 4.09 5.70
N GLY A 73 0.69 5.40 5.41
CA GLY A 73 -0.05 6.02 4.31
C GLY A 73 0.22 5.35 2.94
N LYS A 74 1.48 5.02 2.66
CA LYS A 74 1.85 4.26 1.44
C LYS A 74 1.18 2.87 1.40
N SER A 75 1.08 2.17 2.54
CA SER A 75 0.42 0.86 2.60
C SER A 75 -1.10 0.97 2.42
N ARG A 76 -1.70 2.06 2.91
CA ARG A 76 -3.12 2.38 2.71
C ARG A 76 -3.43 2.64 1.24
N LEU A 77 -2.62 3.45 0.56
CA LEU A 77 -2.78 3.71 -0.87
C LEU A 77 -2.65 2.44 -1.72
N ARG A 78 -1.73 1.53 -1.36
CA ARG A 78 -1.62 0.23 -2.03
C ARG A 78 -2.86 -0.65 -1.83
N LEU A 79 -3.43 -0.67 -0.62
CA LEU A 79 -4.69 -1.39 -0.38
C LEU A 79 -5.84 -0.80 -1.20
N ALA A 80 -5.98 0.53 -1.20
CA ALA A 80 -6.99 1.22 -1.99
C ALA A 80 -6.87 0.88 -3.49
N HIS A 81 -5.64 0.88 -4.01
CA HIS A 81 -5.38 0.47 -5.39
C HIS A 81 -5.78 -0.99 -5.66
N GLN A 82 -5.49 -1.92 -4.75
CA GLN A 82 -5.92 -3.32 -4.91
C GLN A 82 -7.44 -3.45 -4.93
N LEU A 83 -8.15 -2.78 -4.02
CA LEU A 83 -9.61 -2.85 -3.94
C LEU A 83 -10.30 -2.20 -5.15
N ARG A 84 -9.81 -1.04 -5.60
CA ARG A 84 -10.35 -0.33 -6.76
C ARG A 84 -10.19 -1.12 -8.06
N ASN A 85 -9.11 -1.87 -8.21
CA ASN A 85 -8.82 -2.63 -9.43
C ASN A 85 -9.06 -4.14 -9.26
N SER A 86 -9.81 -4.51 -8.23
CA SER A 86 -10.27 -5.88 -8.04
C SER A 86 -11.25 -6.23 -9.16
N LYS A 87 -11.01 -7.35 -9.83
CA LYS A 87 -11.97 -7.92 -10.81
C LYS A 87 -13.14 -8.65 -10.15
N TYR A 88 -13.10 -8.79 -8.82
CA TYR A 88 -14.05 -9.58 -8.05
C TYR A 88 -15.12 -8.70 -7.43
N LYS A 89 -16.37 -9.16 -7.50
CA LYS A 89 -17.51 -8.57 -6.80
C LYS A 89 -17.64 -9.23 -5.44
N PHE A 90 -17.30 -8.51 -4.37
CA PHE A 90 -17.44 -9.01 -3.01
C PHE A 90 -18.92 -9.12 -2.63
N LYS A 91 -19.30 -10.27 -2.07
CA LYS A 91 -20.67 -10.58 -1.66
C LYS A 91 -20.87 -10.41 -0.16
N GLN A 92 -19.84 -10.66 0.64
CA GLN A 92 -19.94 -10.60 2.10
C GLN A 92 -18.73 -9.93 2.76
N PHE A 93 -19.00 -9.33 3.92
CA PHE A 93 -18.05 -8.75 4.84
C PHE A 93 -18.03 -9.55 6.14
N ILE A 94 -16.88 -10.14 6.46
CA ILE A 94 -16.69 -10.95 7.67
C ILE A 94 -15.85 -10.17 8.66
N THR A 95 -16.28 -10.13 9.91
CA THR A 95 -15.46 -9.66 11.04
C THR A 95 -15.11 -10.84 11.92
N LEU A 96 -13.81 -11.09 12.11
CA LEU A 96 -13.29 -12.05 13.08
C LEU A 96 -12.78 -11.32 14.31
N THR A 97 -13.34 -11.67 15.45
CA THR A 97 -13.06 -11.08 16.75
C THR A 97 -12.36 -12.11 17.62
N TYR A 98 -11.27 -11.75 18.29
CA TYR A 98 -10.66 -12.66 19.25
C TYR A 98 -11.46 -12.73 20.56
N PRO A 99 -11.38 -13.84 21.32
CA PRO A 99 -11.94 -13.89 22.67
C PRO A 99 -11.17 -13.01 23.66
N ARG A 100 -11.61 -12.97 24.92
CA ARG A 100 -11.03 -12.10 25.97
C ARG A 100 -9.53 -12.32 26.14
N LYS A 101 -9.06 -13.57 26.05
CA LYS A 101 -7.64 -13.92 26.01
C LYS A 101 -7.21 -14.05 24.56
N PHE A 102 -6.18 -13.30 24.15
CA PHE A 102 -5.69 -13.33 22.78
C PHE A 102 -4.17 -13.23 22.74
N PRO A 103 -3.52 -13.77 21.70
CA PRO A 103 -2.08 -13.68 21.54
C PRO A 103 -1.63 -12.25 21.28
N MET A 104 -0.53 -11.85 21.94
CA MET A 104 0.16 -10.56 21.74
C MET A 104 1.29 -10.65 20.72
N ASP A 105 1.37 -11.74 19.95
CA ASP A 105 2.34 -11.92 18.87
C ASP A 105 1.60 -12.02 17.53
N GLY A 106 1.88 -11.05 16.64
CA GLY A 106 1.34 -10.98 15.30
C GLY A 106 1.63 -12.22 14.45
N ARG A 107 2.70 -12.98 14.71
CA ARG A 107 2.99 -14.23 13.99
C ARG A 107 1.91 -15.28 14.27
N GLU A 108 1.54 -15.46 15.54
CA GLU A 108 0.48 -16.41 15.92
C GLU A 108 -0.88 -15.93 15.38
N VAL A 109 -1.13 -14.62 15.48
CA VAL A 109 -2.35 -14.01 14.95
C VAL A 109 -2.51 -14.21 13.45
N LYS A 110 -1.42 -14.12 12.67
CA LYS A 110 -1.44 -14.42 11.24
C LYS A 110 -1.52 -15.91 10.95
N LYS A 111 -0.98 -16.78 11.80
CA LYS A 111 -1.15 -18.23 11.69
C LYS A 111 -2.61 -18.61 11.85
N HIS A 112 -3.31 -18.08 12.85
CA HIS A 112 -4.75 -18.24 13.02
C HIS A 112 -5.55 -17.76 11.80
N LEU A 113 -5.27 -16.55 11.30
CA LEU A 113 -5.89 -16.05 10.08
C LEU A 113 -5.63 -16.98 8.89
N ASN A 114 -4.39 -17.44 8.71
CA ASN A 114 -4.05 -18.33 7.61
C ASN A 114 -4.79 -19.67 7.70
N THR A 115 -4.94 -20.23 8.91
CA THR A 115 -5.76 -21.44 9.12
C THR A 115 -7.21 -21.18 8.70
N PHE A 116 -7.82 -20.08 9.15
CA PHE A 116 -9.19 -19.72 8.75
C PHE A 116 -9.34 -19.55 7.24
N LEU A 117 -8.44 -18.78 6.60
CA LEU A 117 -8.44 -18.58 5.15
C LEU A 117 -8.16 -19.89 4.39
N THR A 118 -7.45 -20.85 4.98
CA THR A 118 -7.21 -22.17 4.39
C THR A 118 -8.48 -23.00 4.37
N LEU A 119 -9.24 -23.01 5.47
CA LEU A 119 -10.56 -23.65 5.52
C LEU A 119 -11.50 -23.04 4.48
N LEU A 120 -11.51 -21.71 4.33
CA LEU A 120 -12.29 -21.04 3.27
C LEU A 120 -11.94 -21.55 1.87
N ARG A 121 -10.64 -21.68 1.55
CA ARG A 121 -10.19 -22.19 0.25
C ARG A 121 -10.45 -23.68 0.04
N GLN A 122 -10.64 -24.45 1.11
CA GLN A 122 -11.01 -25.87 1.02
C GLN A 122 -12.50 -26.03 0.77
N GLU A 123 -13.33 -25.14 1.33
CA GLU A 123 -14.78 -25.16 1.13
C GLU A 123 -15.19 -24.62 -0.24
N PHE A 124 -14.59 -23.49 -0.65
CA PHE A 124 -15.00 -22.76 -1.84
C PHE A 124 -13.93 -22.85 -2.92
N GLU A 125 -14.29 -23.42 -4.05
CA GLU A 125 -13.42 -23.44 -5.21
C GLU A 125 -13.16 -22.01 -5.68
N ASN A 126 -11.88 -21.63 -5.80
CA ASN A 126 -11.45 -20.32 -6.33
C ASN A 126 -11.87 -19.07 -5.53
N ILE A 127 -12.21 -19.19 -4.24
CA ILE A 127 -12.56 -18.03 -3.39
C ILE A 127 -11.48 -16.94 -3.38
N ASN A 128 -11.91 -15.70 -3.51
CA ASN A 128 -11.08 -14.51 -3.44
C ASN A 128 -11.44 -13.68 -2.23
N TYR A 129 -10.41 -13.09 -1.64
CA TYR A 129 -10.59 -12.32 -0.43
C TYR A 129 -9.60 -11.18 -0.32
N CYS A 130 -10.01 -10.18 0.45
CA CYS A 130 -9.13 -9.13 0.95
C CYS A 130 -9.36 -8.99 2.45
N TRP A 131 -8.31 -9.16 3.24
CA TRP A 131 -8.37 -8.99 4.69
C TRP A 131 -7.60 -7.76 5.14
N VAL A 132 -8.08 -7.16 6.23
CA VAL A 132 -7.44 -6.05 6.93
C VAL A 132 -7.42 -6.35 8.42
N LEU A 133 -6.29 -6.01 9.05
CA LEU A 133 -6.06 -6.13 10.49
C LEU A 133 -6.32 -4.78 11.16
N GLU A 134 -7.01 -4.82 12.29
CA GLU A 134 -7.29 -3.72 13.21
C GLU A 134 -7.00 -4.15 14.64
N ALA A 135 -6.70 -3.18 15.51
CA ALA A 135 -6.75 -3.33 16.94
C ALA A 135 -8.14 -2.88 17.41
N GLN A 136 -8.86 -3.74 18.12
CA GLN A 136 -10.17 -3.39 18.64
C GLN A 136 -10.02 -2.27 19.68
N PRO A 137 -10.87 -1.22 19.63
CA PRO A 137 -10.91 -0.19 20.66
C PRO A 137 -11.04 -0.75 22.07
N GLY A 138 -10.44 -0.06 23.04
CA GLY A 138 -10.49 -0.41 24.47
C GLY A 138 -9.55 -1.54 24.92
N ARG A 139 -9.41 -2.63 24.14
CA ARG A 139 -8.58 -3.79 24.54
C ARG A 139 -7.36 -4.09 23.67
N GLY A 140 -7.24 -3.46 22.51
CA GLY A 140 -6.11 -3.65 21.59
C GLY A 140 -6.05 -5.02 20.90
N ALA A 141 -7.12 -5.83 21.01
CA ALA A 141 -7.16 -7.17 20.45
C ALA A 141 -7.18 -7.14 18.92
N PRO A 142 -6.49 -8.07 18.24
CA PRO A 142 -6.58 -8.19 16.80
C PRO A 142 -8.02 -8.42 16.32
N HIS A 143 -8.44 -7.65 15.32
CA HIS A 143 -9.68 -7.79 14.58
C HIS A 143 -9.34 -7.96 13.10
N PHE A 144 -9.99 -8.92 12.43
CA PHE A 144 -9.88 -9.06 10.99
C PHE A 144 -11.19 -8.70 10.31
N HIS A 145 -11.11 -7.78 9.35
CA HIS A 145 -12.17 -7.51 8.40
C HIS A 145 -11.82 -8.17 7.08
N ILE A 146 -12.67 -9.06 6.59
CA ILE A 146 -12.42 -9.88 5.40
C ILE A 146 -13.56 -9.68 4.42
N LEU A 147 -13.20 -9.26 3.21
CA LEU A 147 -14.08 -9.27 2.05
C LEU A 147 -13.97 -10.61 1.37
N ILE A 148 -15.08 -11.21 1.00
CA ILE A 148 -15.11 -12.43 0.19
C ILE A 148 -16.09 -12.30 -0.98
N ASP A 149 -15.76 -12.93 -2.10
CA ASP A 149 -16.60 -13.00 -3.30
C ASP A 149 -17.54 -14.21 -3.30
N GLU A 150 -17.59 -14.95 -2.20
CA GLU A 150 -18.52 -16.04 -1.96
C GLU A 150 -19.50 -15.76 -0.83
N ASN A 151 -20.57 -16.55 -0.80
CA ASN A 151 -21.58 -16.47 0.25
C ASN A 151 -21.35 -17.59 1.27
N LEU A 152 -20.93 -17.23 2.49
CA LEU A 152 -21.03 -18.13 3.62
C LEU A 152 -22.50 -18.40 3.94
N PRO A 153 -22.87 -19.66 4.20
CA PRO A 153 -24.19 -19.97 4.74
C PRO A 153 -24.38 -19.30 6.10
N THR A 154 -25.40 -18.45 6.20
CA THR A 154 -25.75 -17.71 7.42
C THR A 154 -27.23 -17.82 7.72
N ILE A 155 -27.59 -17.70 8.98
CA ILE A 155 -28.95 -17.50 9.47
C ILE A 155 -29.05 -16.14 10.14
N GLU A 156 -30.19 -15.46 9.98
CA GLU A 156 -30.46 -14.24 10.71
C GLU A 156 -30.83 -14.57 12.17
N LYS A 157 -30.30 -13.77 13.09
CA LYS A 157 -30.60 -13.83 14.53
C LYS A 157 -30.64 -12.42 15.09
N GLU A 158 -31.29 -12.24 16.22
CA GLU A 158 -31.14 -11.02 17.02
C GLU A 158 -30.01 -11.20 18.04
N ASN A 159 -29.17 -10.17 18.21
CA ASN A 159 -28.19 -10.11 19.29
C ASN A 159 -28.85 -9.63 20.60
N THR A 160 -28.05 -9.51 21.67
CA THR A 160 -28.53 -9.06 22.99
C THR A 160 -29.09 -7.63 22.98
N ASP A 161 -28.74 -6.84 21.97
CA ASP A 161 -29.15 -5.45 21.81
C ASP A 161 -30.36 -5.33 20.85
N GLY A 162 -30.93 -6.45 20.38
CA GLY A 162 -32.06 -6.48 19.44
C GLY A 162 -31.68 -6.22 17.99
N GLU A 163 -30.39 -6.18 17.64
CA GLU A 163 -29.94 -5.97 16.28
C GLU A 163 -29.90 -7.29 15.49
N THR A 164 -30.36 -7.26 14.25
CA THR A 164 -30.22 -8.39 13.33
C THR A 164 -28.76 -8.62 12.96
N ILE A 165 -28.27 -9.83 13.23
CA ILE A 165 -26.94 -10.33 12.87
C ILE A 165 -27.06 -11.52 11.91
N HIS A 166 -26.13 -11.66 10.97
CA HIS A 166 -26.05 -12.87 10.15
C HIS A 166 -24.98 -13.81 10.72
N HIS A 167 -25.46 -14.90 11.32
CA HIS A 167 -24.64 -15.84 12.04
C HIS A 167 -24.36 -17.09 11.20
N SER A 168 -23.11 -17.55 11.19
CA SER A 168 -22.76 -18.85 10.62
C SER A 168 -22.19 -19.78 11.68
N ALA A 169 -22.97 -20.79 12.09
CA ALA A 169 -22.58 -21.73 13.15
C ALA A 169 -21.30 -22.50 12.79
N LYS A 170 -21.20 -23.00 11.54
CA LYS A 170 -20.02 -23.70 11.03
C LYS A 170 -18.77 -22.82 11.13
N TRP A 171 -18.82 -21.61 10.59
CA TRP A 171 -17.65 -20.73 10.52
C TRP A 171 -17.28 -20.13 11.88
N SER A 172 -18.26 -19.85 12.74
CA SER A 172 -17.99 -19.44 14.11
C SER A 172 -17.35 -20.55 14.94
N ASN A 173 -17.76 -21.81 14.74
CA ASN A 173 -17.11 -22.96 15.35
C ASN A 173 -15.66 -23.11 14.89
N HIS A 174 -15.40 -22.98 13.58
CA HIS A 174 -14.03 -22.98 13.06
C HIS A 174 -13.17 -21.87 13.70
N TRP A 175 -13.67 -20.65 13.78
CA TRP A 175 -12.91 -19.55 14.39
C TRP A 175 -12.68 -19.73 15.89
N SER A 176 -13.70 -20.20 16.62
CA SER A 176 -13.58 -20.50 18.06
C SER A 176 -12.61 -21.65 18.32
N ARG A 177 -12.57 -22.68 17.46
CA ARG A 177 -11.58 -23.75 17.52
C ARG A 177 -10.16 -23.24 17.27
N ILE A 178 -9.97 -22.40 16.26
CA ILE A 178 -8.66 -21.81 15.92
C ILE A 178 -8.13 -20.96 17.08
N THR A 179 -9.00 -20.23 17.76
CA THR A 179 -8.63 -19.35 18.88
C THR A 179 -8.62 -20.06 20.25
N GLY A 180 -8.91 -21.36 20.29
CA GLY A 180 -8.90 -22.16 21.52
C GLY A 180 -10.00 -21.78 22.51
N ASN A 181 -11.18 -21.39 22.02
CA ASN A 181 -12.26 -20.82 22.84
C ASN A 181 -13.62 -21.44 22.49
N LEU A 182 -13.67 -22.76 22.31
CA LEU A 182 -14.91 -23.49 22.00
C LEU A 182 -15.91 -23.49 23.18
N ASP A 183 -15.41 -23.45 24.41
CA ASP A 183 -16.24 -23.55 25.62
C ASP A 183 -16.98 -22.24 25.96
N ASN A 184 -16.67 -21.15 25.25
CA ASN A 184 -17.30 -19.85 25.46
C ASN A 184 -18.45 -19.66 24.47
N MET A 185 -19.65 -20.03 24.92
CA MET A 185 -20.87 -19.92 24.11
C MET A 185 -21.16 -18.49 23.63
N TYR A 186 -20.86 -17.46 24.42
CA TYR A 186 -21.07 -16.07 24.01
C TYR A 186 -20.21 -15.69 22.81
N HIS A 187 -18.93 -16.05 22.84
CA HIS A 187 -18.03 -15.83 21.70
C HIS A 187 -18.46 -16.67 20.50
N LEU A 188 -18.82 -17.94 20.73
CA LEU A 188 -19.24 -18.85 19.68
C LEU A 188 -20.52 -18.39 18.97
N HIS A 189 -21.48 -17.83 19.69
CA HIS A 189 -22.79 -17.51 19.11
C HIS A 189 -22.93 -16.06 18.65
N PHE A 190 -22.28 -15.10 19.32
CA PHE A 190 -22.60 -13.68 19.12
C PHE A 190 -21.41 -12.82 18.68
N TYR A 191 -20.20 -13.08 19.18
CA TYR A 191 -19.12 -12.10 19.07
C TYR A 191 -17.93 -12.53 18.24
N GLY A 192 -17.66 -13.83 18.09
CA GLY A 192 -16.45 -14.33 17.45
C GLY A 192 -16.42 -14.12 15.95
N LEU A 193 -17.57 -14.22 15.29
CA LEU A 193 -17.71 -14.06 13.84
C LEU A 193 -19.03 -13.33 13.53
N ASP A 194 -18.91 -12.21 12.83
CA ASP A 194 -20.03 -11.46 12.25
C ASP A 194 -19.91 -11.52 10.72
N VAL A 195 -21.01 -11.82 10.03
CA VAL A 195 -21.08 -11.81 8.56
C VAL A 195 -22.13 -10.79 8.16
N ARG A 196 -21.81 -9.95 7.18
CA ARG A 196 -22.77 -9.00 6.63
C ARG A 196 -22.83 -9.13 5.11
N PRO A 197 -24.02 -9.29 4.51
CA PRO A 197 -24.17 -9.22 3.06
C PRO A 197 -23.81 -7.81 2.57
N LEU A 198 -23.22 -7.75 1.38
CA LEU A 198 -22.77 -6.49 0.74
C LEU A 198 -23.72 -5.99 -0.33
N GLU A 199 -24.88 -6.64 -0.50
CA GLU A 199 -25.88 -6.35 -1.55
C GLU A 199 -26.37 -4.89 -1.57
N GLN A 200 -26.11 -4.13 -0.51
CA GLN A 200 -26.48 -2.71 -0.38
C GLN A 200 -25.48 -1.73 -1.01
N TYR A 201 -24.29 -2.15 -1.44
CA TYR A 201 -23.28 -1.22 -1.98
C TYR A 201 -22.93 -1.55 -3.43
N ALA A 202 -23.05 -0.55 -4.32
CA ALA A 202 -22.43 -0.64 -5.64
C ALA A 202 -20.90 -0.89 -5.48
N PRO A 203 -20.27 -1.78 -6.27
CA PRO A 203 -18.87 -2.19 -6.08
C PRO A 203 -17.86 -1.03 -5.92
N GLN A 204 -18.06 0.05 -6.66
CA GLN A 204 -17.22 1.26 -6.61
C GLN A 204 -17.43 2.09 -5.34
N GLN A 205 -18.69 2.18 -4.86
CA GLN A 205 -19.03 2.80 -3.59
C GLN A 205 -18.49 1.97 -2.42
N PHE A 206 -18.43 0.65 -2.58
CA PHE A 206 -17.86 -0.27 -1.60
C PHE A 206 -16.33 -0.14 -1.49
N ALA A 207 -15.60 -0.08 -2.60
CA ALA A 207 -14.15 0.17 -2.58
C ALA A 207 -13.82 1.54 -1.96
N ALA A 208 -14.65 2.56 -2.22
CA ALA A 208 -14.54 3.87 -1.58
C ALA A 208 -14.92 3.83 -0.09
N TYR A 209 -15.97 3.09 0.28
CA TYR A 209 -16.41 2.86 1.66
C TYR A 209 -15.34 2.13 2.46
N MET A 210 -14.81 1.03 1.93
CA MET A 210 -13.74 0.24 2.54
C MET A 210 -12.43 1.01 2.57
N THR A 211 -12.07 1.74 1.51
CA THR A 211 -10.94 2.66 1.56
C THR A 211 -11.16 3.71 2.65
N LYS A 212 -12.34 4.33 2.73
CA LYS A 212 -12.66 5.31 3.79
C LYS A 212 -12.56 4.67 5.17
N TYR A 213 -13.20 3.52 5.40
CA TYR A 213 -13.18 2.77 6.65
C TYR A 213 -11.77 2.36 7.05
N MET A 214 -11.00 1.78 6.13
CA MET A 214 -9.65 1.27 6.37
C MET A 214 -8.58 2.38 6.37
N THR A 215 -8.90 3.60 5.90
CA THR A 215 -7.99 4.75 5.87
C THR A 215 -8.39 5.93 6.76
N LYS A 216 -9.46 5.80 7.58
CA LYS A 216 -10.05 6.83 8.46
C LYS A 216 -9.04 7.68 9.26
N ASN A 217 -7.81 7.21 9.47
CA ASN A 217 -6.67 7.97 9.99
C ASN A 217 -6.18 9.13 9.09
N PHE A 218 -6.75 9.36 7.90
CA PHE A 218 -6.38 10.50 7.03
C PHE A 218 -7.13 11.79 7.39
N TYR A 219 -8.29 11.71 8.05
CA TYR A 219 -9.10 12.90 8.37
C TYR A 219 -8.48 13.80 9.45
N LYS A 220 -7.68 13.23 10.38
CA LYS A 220 -7.01 14.00 11.45
C LYS A 220 -6.10 15.11 10.92
N ASN A 221 -5.49 14.96 9.74
CA ASN A 221 -4.55 15.95 9.21
C ASN A 221 -5.21 17.10 8.44
N LYS A 222 -6.54 17.08 8.25
CA LYS A 222 -7.25 18.11 7.48
C LYS A 222 -8.20 18.97 8.31
N HIS A 223 -8.58 18.51 9.51
CA HIS A 223 -9.46 19.20 10.46
C HIS A 223 -8.98 18.95 11.91
N PRO A 224 -7.94 19.65 12.38
CA PRO A 224 -7.38 19.46 13.73
C PRO A 224 -8.38 19.80 14.85
N ASP A 225 -9.32 20.68 14.55
CA ASP A 225 -10.46 21.14 15.36
C ASP A 225 -11.47 20.03 15.72
N LYS A 226 -11.51 18.92 14.97
CA LYS A 226 -12.36 17.75 15.26
C LYS A 226 -11.60 16.54 15.80
N ALA A 227 -10.32 16.71 16.17
CA ALA A 227 -9.46 15.58 16.54
C ALA A 227 -9.94 14.78 17.75
N ALA A 228 -10.63 15.42 18.71
CA ALA A 228 -11.12 14.80 19.94
C ALA A 228 -12.23 13.75 19.71
N GLU A 229 -13.15 13.97 18.78
CA GLU A 229 -14.18 12.97 18.40
C GLU A 229 -13.61 11.76 17.64
N PHE A 230 -12.40 11.88 17.08
CA PHE A 230 -11.76 10.84 16.27
C PHE A 230 -10.60 10.14 16.97
N GLU A 231 -10.35 10.42 18.25
CA GLU A 231 -9.27 9.78 19.00
C GLU A 231 -9.44 8.26 19.00
N ASP A 232 -10.61 7.75 19.38
CA ASP A 232 -10.84 6.32 19.60
C ASP A 232 -10.73 5.47 18.31
N LYS A 233 -11.31 5.94 17.20
CA LYS A 233 -11.29 5.21 15.91
C LYS A 233 -9.94 5.29 15.21
N SER A 234 -9.11 6.30 15.51
CA SER A 234 -7.77 6.43 14.91
C SER A 234 -6.74 5.45 15.47
N LEU A 235 -6.99 4.95 16.69
CA LEU A 235 -6.17 3.96 17.40
C LEU A 235 -6.36 2.54 16.86
N GLN A 236 -7.40 2.28 16.07
CA GLN A 236 -7.68 0.96 15.50
C GLN A 236 -6.57 0.41 14.59
N LYS A 237 -5.60 1.23 14.21
CA LYS A 237 -4.44 0.83 13.39
C LYS A 237 -3.11 0.89 14.15
N ILE A 238 -3.18 1.04 15.47
CA ILE A 238 -2.04 1.13 16.38
C ILE A 238 -2.21 0.00 17.39
N PHE A 239 -1.23 -0.89 17.46
CA PHE A 239 -1.16 -1.90 18.50
C PHE A 239 -0.37 -1.36 19.68
N GLY A 240 -0.71 -1.80 20.89
CA GLY A 240 0.01 -1.42 22.12
C GLY A 240 1.49 -1.83 22.07
N PRO A 241 2.36 -1.17 22.84
CA PRO A 241 3.81 -1.43 22.83
C PRO A 241 4.18 -2.87 23.20
N GLU A 242 3.32 -3.57 23.92
CA GLU A 242 3.47 -4.97 24.31
C GLU A 242 3.20 -5.96 23.16
N TYR A 243 2.49 -5.52 22.11
CA TYR A 243 2.16 -6.36 20.96
C TYR A 243 3.32 -6.41 19.96
N LYS A 244 3.82 -7.63 19.68
CA LYS A 244 5.03 -7.85 18.88
C LYS A 244 4.70 -8.37 17.49
N ASN A 245 5.63 -8.19 16.55
CA ASN A 245 5.60 -8.80 15.22
C ASN A 245 4.28 -8.59 14.42
N VAL A 246 3.63 -7.42 14.51
CA VAL A 246 2.34 -7.12 13.86
C VAL A 246 2.31 -7.56 12.39
N GLY A 247 3.38 -7.28 11.65
CA GLY A 247 3.52 -7.66 10.26
C GLY A 247 2.59 -6.85 9.36
N ARG A 248 2.10 -7.46 8.27
CA ARG A 248 1.24 -6.74 7.31
C ARG A 248 -0.14 -6.47 7.91
N PHE A 249 -0.63 -5.25 7.71
CA PHE A 249 -1.97 -4.83 8.09
C PHE A 249 -3.06 -5.28 7.11
N TRP A 250 -2.70 -5.81 5.94
CA TRP A 250 -3.66 -6.30 4.97
C TRP A 250 -3.03 -7.35 4.04
N GLY A 251 -3.89 -8.09 3.36
CA GLY A 251 -3.50 -9.04 2.33
C GLY A 251 -4.68 -9.45 1.46
N THR A 252 -4.39 -10.01 0.30
CA THR A 252 -5.39 -10.42 -0.69
C THR A 252 -5.10 -11.83 -1.19
N SER A 253 -6.06 -12.46 -1.88
CA SER A 253 -5.82 -13.67 -2.65
C SER A 253 -4.76 -13.44 -3.74
N ARG A 254 -4.21 -14.52 -4.29
CA ARG A 254 -3.24 -14.41 -5.40
C ARG A 254 -3.95 -13.89 -6.64
N ASN A 255 -3.24 -13.11 -7.46
CA ASN A 255 -3.78 -12.52 -8.70
C ASN A 255 -5.05 -11.68 -8.49
N PHE A 256 -5.13 -11.00 -7.33
CA PHE A 256 -6.28 -10.19 -6.92
C PHE A 256 -6.65 -9.09 -7.92
N ILE A 257 -5.64 -8.45 -8.49
CA ILE A 257 -5.78 -7.48 -9.58
C ILE A 257 -5.01 -7.98 -10.80
N LYS A 258 -5.52 -7.69 -11.99
CA LYS A 258 -4.84 -7.96 -13.27
C LYS A 258 -4.99 -6.71 -14.15
N PRO A 259 -3.88 -6.15 -14.68
CA PRO A 259 -3.99 -5.04 -15.62
C PRO A 259 -4.66 -5.51 -16.91
N LEU A 260 -5.47 -4.63 -17.49
CA LEU A 260 -6.04 -4.78 -18.83
C LEU A 260 -4.95 -4.69 -19.89
N PHE A 261 -3.96 -3.83 -19.63
CA PHE A 261 -2.82 -3.61 -20.49
C PHE A 261 -1.57 -3.39 -19.63
N GLU A 262 -0.48 -4.08 -19.95
CA GLU A 262 0.82 -3.86 -19.32
C GLU A 262 1.93 -3.93 -20.35
N GLY A 263 2.98 -3.14 -20.14
CA GLY A 263 4.11 -3.13 -21.05
C GLY A 263 5.27 -2.29 -20.55
N LEU A 264 6.42 -2.51 -21.18
CA LEU A 264 7.63 -1.74 -20.98
C LEU A 264 7.86 -0.85 -22.20
N TYR A 265 8.24 0.40 -21.95
CA TYR A 265 8.33 1.45 -22.97
C TYR A 265 9.53 2.35 -22.75
N ALA A 266 10.03 2.96 -23.83
CA ALA A 266 11.02 4.01 -23.73
C ALA A 266 10.34 5.28 -23.18
N ALA A 267 11.10 6.06 -22.42
CA ALA A 267 10.53 7.25 -21.80
C ALA A 267 10.07 8.30 -22.82
N SER A 268 10.76 8.42 -23.95
CA SER A 268 10.38 9.29 -25.07
C SER A 268 9.01 8.94 -25.65
N GLU A 269 8.64 7.66 -25.64
CA GLU A 269 7.41 7.18 -26.28
C GLU A 269 6.16 7.38 -25.42
N LEU A 270 6.28 7.23 -24.09
CA LEU A 270 5.16 7.38 -23.16
C LEU A 270 4.99 8.78 -22.57
N LYS A 271 5.99 9.67 -22.64
CA LYS A 271 5.90 11.00 -22.03
C LYS A 271 4.67 11.78 -22.51
N GLU A 272 4.40 11.75 -23.82
CA GLU A 272 3.22 12.38 -24.42
C GLU A 272 1.92 11.76 -23.89
N PHE A 273 1.81 10.43 -23.96
CA PHE A 273 0.65 9.68 -23.47
C PHE A 273 0.36 9.97 -22.00
N LEU A 274 1.36 9.85 -21.12
CA LEU A 274 1.21 10.09 -19.70
C LEU A 274 0.86 11.55 -19.42
N GLY A 275 1.48 12.51 -20.12
CA GLY A 275 1.14 13.92 -20.02
C GLY A 275 -0.33 14.20 -20.35
N GLU A 276 -0.87 13.55 -21.39
CA GLU A 276 -2.28 13.65 -21.73
C GLU A 276 -3.18 12.99 -20.67
N CYS A 277 -2.84 11.79 -20.17
CA CYS A 277 -3.57 11.15 -19.06
C CYS A 277 -3.66 12.08 -17.84
N PHE A 278 -2.55 12.71 -17.45
CA PHE A 278 -2.54 13.63 -16.32
C PHE A 278 -3.32 14.91 -16.59
N LYS A 279 -3.24 15.46 -17.80
CA LYS A 279 -4.04 16.63 -18.20
C LYS A 279 -5.53 16.35 -18.04
N ARG A 280 -6.01 15.21 -18.57
CA ARG A 280 -7.42 14.78 -18.45
C ARG A 280 -7.81 14.50 -17.01
N ALA A 281 -6.96 13.80 -16.24
CA ALA A 281 -7.22 13.54 -14.82
C ALA A 281 -7.34 14.84 -14.00
N ASN A 282 -6.45 15.81 -14.24
CA ASN A 282 -6.53 17.12 -13.59
C ASN A 282 -7.77 17.91 -14.03
N GLN A 283 -8.18 17.80 -15.29
CA GLN A 283 -9.43 18.41 -15.77
C GLN A 283 -10.65 17.83 -15.03
N GLU A 284 -10.77 16.50 -14.91
CA GLU A 284 -11.87 15.87 -14.17
C GLU A 284 -11.89 16.28 -12.69
N ARG A 285 -10.71 16.40 -12.07
CA ARG A 285 -10.59 16.88 -10.69
C ARG A 285 -11.06 18.32 -10.55
N SER A 286 -10.66 19.21 -11.46
CA SER A 286 -11.11 20.60 -11.49
C SER A 286 -12.62 20.70 -11.65
N ASN A 287 -13.22 19.88 -12.51
CA ASN A 287 -14.69 19.82 -12.68
C ASN A 287 -15.40 19.44 -11.37
N ARG A 288 -14.75 18.64 -10.52
CA ARG A 288 -15.25 18.28 -9.18
C ARG A 288 -14.81 19.26 -8.08
N LYS A 289 -14.26 20.42 -8.43
CA LYS A 289 -13.72 21.43 -7.50
C LYS A 289 -12.63 20.87 -6.56
N LEU A 290 -11.85 19.90 -7.05
CA LEU A 290 -10.71 19.33 -6.32
C LEU A 290 -9.40 19.94 -6.80
N LYS A 291 -8.44 20.11 -5.89
CA LYS A 291 -7.08 20.57 -6.23
C LYS A 291 -6.45 19.63 -7.27
N PRO A 292 -5.86 20.15 -8.37
CA PRO A 292 -5.14 19.32 -9.32
C PRO A 292 -3.96 18.63 -8.65
N TRP A 293 -3.56 17.48 -9.20
CA TRP A 293 -2.35 16.80 -8.76
C TRP A 293 -1.11 17.53 -9.27
N ASP A 294 -0.15 17.68 -8.36
CA ASP A 294 1.24 17.94 -8.71
C ASP A 294 1.90 16.59 -9.03
N TYR A 295 2.35 16.41 -10.26
CA TYR A 295 2.89 15.15 -10.74
C TYR A 295 4.21 15.34 -11.48
N SER A 296 5.05 14.31 -11.41
CA SER A 296 6.35 14.27 -12.06
C SER A 296 6.41 13.00 -12.88
N LEU A 297 6.58 13.14 -14.20
CA LEU A 297 6.76 11.99 -15.09
C LEU A 297 8.00 11.17 -14.71
N ASP A 298 9.01 11.78 -14.08
CA ASP A 298 10.25 11.09 -13.71
C ASP A 298 10.22 10.31 -12.39
N LYS A 299 9.11 10.34 -11.62
CA LYS A 299 9.05 9.71 -10.28
C LYS A 299 8.21 8.45 -10.20
N GLY A 300 7.47 8.11 -11.25
CA GLY A 300 6.50 7.02 -11.25
C GLY A 300 5.29 7.37 -10.38
N CYS A 301 4.09 7.02 -10.82
CA CYS A 301 2.88 7.38 -10.07
C CYS A 301 1.70 6.45 -10.42
N SER A 302 0.67 6.51 -9.60
CA SER A 302 -0.67 5.98 -9.89
C SER A 302 -1.60 7.15 -10.21
N ILE A 303 -2.19 7.15 -11.39
CA ILE A 303 -3.25 8.06 -11.83
C ILE A 303 -4.58 7.41 -11.47
N TRP A 304 -5.22 7.88 -10.39
CA TRP A 304 -6.48 7.32 -9.93
C TRP A 304 -7.63 7.70 -10.88
N GLY A 305 -8.38 6.73 -11.39
CA GLY A 305 -9.32 6.99 -12.50
C GLY A 305 -8.65 7.03 -13.87
N GLY A 306 -7.32 6.88 -13.94
CA GLY A 306 -6.58 6.91 -15.19
C GLY A 306 -6.92 5.76 -16.15
N GLY A 307 -7.39 4.63 -15.63
CA GLY A 307 -7.86 3.50 -16.44
C GLY A 307 -9.13 3.85 -17.22
N LYS A 308 -10.09 4.45 -16.51
CA LYS A 308 -11.34 4.97 -17.11
C LYS A 308 -11.08 6.06 -18.14
N ILE A 309 -10.26 7.05 -17.80
CA ILE A 309 -9.83 8.12 -18.72
C ILE A 309 -9.21 7.52 -19.98
N TYR A 310 -8.35 6.51 -19.81
CA TYR A 310 -7.75 5.83 -20.94
C TYR A 310 -8.82 5.20 -21.84
N ALA A 311 -9.66 4.33 -21.28
CA ALA A 311 -10.68 3.61 -22.04
C ALA A 311 -11.64 4.56 -22.77
N GLU A 312 -12.11 5.62 -22.09
CA GLU A 312 -13.16 6.50 -22.62
C GLU A 312 -12.61 7.58 -23.57
N GLN A 313 -11.38 8.05 -23.38
CA GLN A 313 -10.92 9.28 -24.04
C GLN A 313 -9.64 9.11 -24.85
N LEU A 314 -8.80 8.11 -24.54
CA LEU A 314 -7.44 8.01 -25.09
C LEU A 314 -7.16 6.70 -25.83
N GLU A 315 -7.95 5.64 -25.61
CA GLU A 315 -7.70 4.32 -26.17
C GLU A 315 -7.62 4.37 -27.70
N GLY A 316 -8.62 4.96 -28.37
CA GLY A 316 -8.63 5.07 -29.84
C GLY A 316 -7.43 5.81 -30.42
N LYS A 317 -6.84 6.75 -29.67
CA LYS A 317 -5.66 7.51 -30.10
C LYS A 317 -4.35 6.75 -29.87
N TYR A 318 -4.24 5.98 -28.79
CA TYR A 318 -2.95 5.45 -28.32
C TYR A 318 -2.79 3.94 -28.40
N ILE A 319 -3.87 3.14 -28.50
CA ILE A 319 -3.77 1.68 -28.40
C ILE A 319 -2.80 1.08 -29.44
N THR A 320 -2.83 1.55 -30.68
CA THR A 320 -1.95 1.08 -31.75
C THR A 320 -0.49 1.41 -31.44
N LYS A 321 -0.20 2.66 -31.04
CA LYS A 321 1.14 3.10 -30.65
C LYS A 321 1.65 2.32 -29.43
N LEU A 322 0.81 2.11 -28.41
CA LEU A 322 1.16 1.34 -27.22
C LEU A 322 1.43 -0.13 -27.53
N LYS A 323 0.73 -0.74 -28.50
CA LYS A 323 1.01 -2.12 -28.92
C LYS A 323 2.30 -2.22 -29.72
N GLN A 324 2.59 -1.25 -30.59
CA GLN A 324 3.77 -1.24 -31.46
C GLN A 324 5.06 -0.88 -30.72
N SER A 325 5.03 0.14 -29.85
CA SER A 325 6.18 0.60 -29.06
C SER A 325 6.48 -0.27 -27.84
N ARG A 326 5.70 -1.33 -27.58
CA ARG A 326 5.95 -2.20 -26.44
C ARG A 326 7.24 -2.97 -26.69
N PHE A 327 8.21 -2.84 -25.77
CA PHE A 327 9.36 -3.73 -25.77
C PHE A 327 8.88 -5.17 -25.61
N GLN A 328 9.10 -5.99 -26.64
CA GLN A 328 8.92 -7.42 -26.53
C GLN A 328 10.13 -7.99 -25.80
N ASP A 329 9.93 -8.92 -24.88
CA ASP A 329 10.97 -9.57 -24.06
C ASP A 329 12.14 -10.18 -24.87
N LYS A 330 12.01 -10.26 -26.20
CA LYS A 330 12.98 -10.83 -27.13
C LYS A 330 14.00 -9.83 -27.67
N GLU A 331 13.80 -8.53 -27.52
CA GLU A 331 14.78 -7.53 -27.96
C GLU A 331 15.60 -7.09 -26.75
N ARG A 332 16.69 -7.84 -26.47
CA ARG A 332 17.77 -7.26 -25.69
C ARG A 332 18.22 -5.99 -26.42
N PRO A 333 18.26 -4.82 -25.76
CA PRO A 333 18.91 -3.65 -26.32
C PRO A 333 20.44 -3.84 -26.23
N ASP A 334 20.97 -4.91 -26.81
CA ASP A 334 22.42 -5.12 -26.98
C ASP A 334 22.99 -4.12 -28.02
N LYS A 335 22.12 -3.34 -28.70
CA LYS A 335 22.50 -2.36 -29.74
C LYS A 335 22.27 -0.89 -29.38
N LEU A 336 21.61 -0.57 -28.27
CA LEU A 336 21.66 0.80 -27.74
C LEU A 336 22.99 0.93 -26.99
N ARG A 337 24.03 1.31 -27.71
CA ARG A 337 25.31 1.73 -27.12
C ARG A 337 24.97 2.69 -25.97
N GLU A 338 25.24 2.28 -24.73
CA GLU A 338 25.27 3.23 -23.62
C GLU A 338 26.13 4.41 -24.08
N PRO A 339 25.67 5.66 -23.90
CA PRO A 339 26.46 6.82 -24.31
C PRO A 339 27.77 6.77 -23.54
N LYS A 340 28.83 6.29 -24.21
CA LYS A 340 30.18 6.27 -23.67
C LYS A 340 30.55 7.72 -23.38
N ASN A 341 30.62 8.04 -22.09
CA ASN A 341 31.40 9.15 -21.58
C ASN A 341 30.98 10.56 -22.05
N GLN A 342 29.83 11.06 -21.60
CA GLN A 342 29.78 12.48 -21.23
C GLN A 342 30.38 12.62 -19.84
N ILE A 343 31.71 12.69 -19.81
CA ILE A 343 32.49 13.09 -18.64
C ILE A 343 32.13 14.56 -18.38
N TRP A 344 31.28 14.80 -17.39
CA TRP A 344 31.07 16.14 -16.85
C TRP A 344 32.39 16.60 -16.22
N LYS A 345 33.12 17.48 -16.92
CA LYS A 345 34.30 18.17 -16.38
C LYS A 345 33.84 19.06 -15.22
N VAL A 346 33.94 18.54 -14.00
CA VAL A 346 33.80 19.33 -12.78
C VAL A 346 35.03 20.23 -12.67
N HIS A 347 34.87 21.51 -13.01
CA HIS A 347 35.89 22.52 -12.70
C HIS A 347 35.98 22.70 -11.17
N LYS A 348 36.95 22.04 -10.55
CA LYS A 348 37.41 22.39 -9.20
C LYS A 348 38.19 23.71 -9.27
N LYS A 349 37.54 24.83 -8.96
CA LYS A 349 38.28 26.04 -8.55
C LYS A 349 38.87 25.78 -7.16
N ARG A 350 40.20 25.81 -7.07
CA ARG A 350 40.95 25.83 -5.79
C ARG A 350 40.66 27.18 -5.11
N ALA A 351 40.09 27.15 -3.91
CA ALA A 351 40.09 28.30 -3.01
C ALA A 351 41.39 28.29 -2.20
N SER A 352 42.15 29.37 -2.31
CA SER A 352 43.35 29.65 -1.53
C SER A 352 42.99 30.01 -0.08
N SER A 353 43.76 29.47 0.83
CA SER A 353 43.82 29.76 2.26
C SER A 353 43.99 31.25 2.56
N HIS A 354 43.17 31.80 3.46
CA HIS A 354 43.55 32.90 4.36
C HIS A 354 43.05 32.55 5.77
N SER A 355 43.94 32.77 6.73
CA SER A 355 43.86 32.43 8.15
C SER A 355 43.44 33.64 9.00
N ASN A 356 43.19 33.35 10.29
CA ASN A 356 43.05 34.24 11.46
C ASN A 356 41.62 34.81 11.68
N HIS A 357 41.08 34.97 12.89
CA HIS A 357 41.36 34.57 14.28
C HIS A 357 40.12 34.97 15.12
N LEU A 358 39.92 34.35 16.30
CA LEU A 358 39.11 34.79 17.47
C LEU A 358 37.57 34.80 17.30
N TYR A 359 36.68 34.49 18.26
CA TYR A 359 36.67 34.49 19.74
C TYR A 359 35.77 33.34 20.27
N ILE A 360 35.97 32.96 21.53
CA ILE A 360 35.09 32.10 22.36
C ILE A 360 33.96 32.98 22.91
N ASP A 361 32.71 32.49 22.95
CA ASP A 361 31.83 32.74 24.09
C ASP A 361 30.75 31.64 24.25
N ASP A 362 30.60 31.22 25.50
CA ASP A 362 29.66 30.23 26.03
C ASP A 362 28.50 30.98 26.70
N SER A 363 27.25 30.67 26.36
CA SER A 363 26.12 30.80 27.32
C SER A 363 24.83 30.21 26.77
N ASN A 364 24.23 29.29 27.54
CA ASN A 364 22.87 29.34 28.12
C ASN A 364 21.75 30.01 27.29
N SER A 365 20.49 29.58 27.27
CA SER A 365 19.73 28.64 28.09
C SER A 365 18.35 28.49 27.42
N ALA A 366 17.61 27.47 27.87
CA ALA A 366 16.20 27.24 27.61
C ALA A 366 15.31 28.51 27.62
N GLU A 367 14.33 28.56 26.72
CA GLU A 367 12.99 29.10 27.01
C GLU A 367 12.01 28.74 25.88
N GLY A 368 10.81 28.26 26.23
CA GLY A 368 9.78 27.94 25.25
C GLY A 368 8.59 27.16 25.81
N ILE A 369 7.95 27.65 26.88
CA ILE A 369 6.57 27.27 27.23
C ILE A 369 5.72 28.53 27.41
N LYS A 370 4.50 28.44 26.86
CA LYS A 370 3.28 29.25 27.07
C LYS A 370 3.07 30.38 26.07
N CYS A 371 2.05 30.23 25.22
CA CYS A 371 0.79 30.92 25.50
C CYS A 371 -0.40 30.27 24.77
N LEU A 372 -1.47 30.09 25.54
CA LEU A 372 -2.80 29.63 25.16
C LEU A 372 -3.63 30.75 24.52
N GLN A 373 -4.64 30.31 23.76
CA GLN A 373 -5.98 30.89 23.60
C GLN A 373 -6.15 32.25 22.93
N ARG A 374 -6.87 32.24 21.79
CA ARG A 374 -8.14 32.98 21.67
C ARG A 374 -9.04 32.37 20.58
N TYR A 375 -10.23 32.01 21.02
CA TYR A 375 -11.50 31.75 20.32
C TYR A 375 -11.64 32.37 18.90
N LEU A 376 -11.94 31.57 17.87
CA LEU A 376 -13.29 31.17 17.40
C LEU A 376 -13.15 30.07 16.33
#